data_AF-K6UCZ7-F1
#
_entry.id   AF-K6UCZ7-F1
#
_cell.length_a   1.000
_cell.length_b   1.000
_cell.length_c   1.000
_cell.angle_alpha   90.00
_cell.angle_beta   90.00
_cell.angle_gamma   90.00
#
_symmetry.space_group_name_H-M   'P 1'
#
loop_
_entity.id
_entity.type
_entity.pdbx_description
1 polymer ?
#
loop_
_entity_poly.entity_id
_entity_poly.type
_entity_poly.pdbx_seq_one_letter_code
_entity_poly.pdbx_strand_id
1 'polypeptide(L)'
;MKEDISQLKYEQSVSNDLKMNKWVVVGLYSIVAAVATFVHAGFSGWQPIIYKSGAFSELCGPTDDKQEFKVDANTSYMTCGNRDAAVNNLFTLAFFVHFFLSSVSGYVLDTFGEKVCFLSGQIILAGAFLSLAVLKFSYVWYLFFLMLGISADLSFIPLLKISKYFPGQESLIFGILGSARSTGFAVGLLLKCAFFYMYSFKDNEFYILCLIYLCTCSLYAFIVGIFIMPSKKSGHSQLNSEGATGSSNQEKKRNISMMNEMDRIESGDKKSYNNDEGSKFSYKMKALWNHPQKWEYLITVFICSSSMIRFDYFIKTNRSFFIWKDNDLTTIFSLSTVLSFIPTPFFGYLAGKFGSIYSILTNNLFIFLTYLLILFDGYFFRIMAMILFFFYISFVFSCFYCYVDEKYSKQHFGKLCGIMFA
;
A
#
# COMPACT_ATOMS: atom_id res chain seq x y z
N MET A 1 15.39 -40.97 16.13
CA MET A 1 14.08 -40.90 16.82
C MET A 1 13.62 -39.48 17.18
N LYS A 2 14.40 -38.63 17.89
CA LYS A 2 14.03 -37.20 18.08
C LYS A 2 14.23 -36.34 16.82
N GLU A 3 15.20 -36.69 15.97
CA GLU A 3 15.44 -36.01 14.68
C GLU A 3 14.42 -36.43 13.60
N ASP A 4 13.93 -37.67 13.62
CA ASP A 4 12.88 -38.13 12.68
C ASP A 4 11.52 -37.47 12.93
N ILE A 5 11.20 -37.14 14.19
CA ILE A 5 9.94 -36.46 14.54
C ILE A 5 9.97 -34.99 14.08
N SER A 6 11.15 -34.35 14.03
CA SER A 6 11.27 -32.99 13.47
C SER A 6 11.15 -32.95 11.95
N GLN A 7 11.56 -34.01 11.24
CA GLN A 7 11.38 -34.12 9.80
C GLN A 7 9.92 -34.45 9.44
N LEU A 8 9.26 -35.33 10.21
CA LEU A 8 7.84 -35.66 10.02
C LEU A 8 6.88 -34.49 10.29
N LYS A 9 7.26 -33.52 11.13
CA LYS A 9 6.46 -32.30 11.36
C LYS A 9 6.64 -31.22 10.29
N TYR A 10 7.67 -31.32 9.45
CA TYR A 10 7.92 -30.43 8.32
C TYR A 10 7.14 -30.84 7.06
N GLU A 11 6.65 -32.07 7.01
CA GLU A 11 5.84 -32.63 5.91
C GLU A 11 4.34 -32.49 6.09
N GLN A 12 3.87 -31.76 7.12
CA GLN A 12 2.45 -31.42 7.22
C GLN A 12 2.13 -30.30 6.22
N SER A 13 2.07 -30.73 4.97
CA SER A 13 1.79 -29.94 3.78
C SER A 13 0.62 -29.00 4.04
N VAL A 14 0.93 -27.69 4.04
CA VAL A 14 -0.05 -26.71 3.59
C VAL A 14 -0.50 -27.23 2.23
N SER A 15 -1.75 -27.70 2.16
CA SER A 15 -2.41 -28.05 0.90
C SER A 15 -2.03 -27.00 -0.14
N ASN A 16 -1.20 -27.38 -1.12
CA ASN A 16 -0.77 -26.49 -2.19
C ASN A 16 -1.97 -26.26 -3.10
N ASP A 17 -2.85 -25.34 -2.68
CA ASP A 17 -3.95 -24.84 -3.50
C ASP A 17 -3.44 -23.99 -4.68
N LEU A 18 -2.13 -23.69 -4.70
CA LEU A 18 -1.45 -23.02 -5.80
C LEU A 18 -1.14 -24.01 -6.92
N LYS A 19 -1.64 -23.70 -8.13
CA LYS A 19 -1.39 -24.49 -9.35
C LYS A 19 0.06 -24.36 -9.88
N MET A 20 0.87 -23.47 -9.32
CA MET A 20 2.19 -23.08 -9.81
C MET A 20 3.21 -23.00 -8.68
N ASN A 21 4.51 -22.96 -9.02
CA ASN A 21 5.58 -22.73 -8.07
C ASN A 21 5.37 -21.40 -7.31
N LYS A 22 5.37 -21.47 -5.98
CA LYS A 22 5.15 -20.33 -5.09
C LYS A 22 6.05 -19.12 -5.37
N TRP A 23 7.32 -19.32 -5.77
CA TRP A 23 8.22 -18.21 -6.10
C TRP A 23 7.86 -17.53 -7.43
N VAL A 24 7.36 -18.29 -8.41
CA VAL A 24 6.84 -17.73 -9.67
C VAL A 24 5.60 -16.88 -9.39
N VAL A 25 4.72 -17.35 -8.50
CA VAL A 25 3.53 -16.59 -8.08
C VAL A 25 3.93 -15.27 -7.42
N VAL A 26 4.93 -15.27 -6.54
CA VAL A 26 5.47 -14.04 -5.94
C VAL A 26 5.99 -13.09 -7.02
N GLY A 27 6.76 -13.59 -8.00
CA GLY A 27 7.25 -12.77 -9.12
C GLY A 27 6.12 -12.13 -9.93
N LEU A 28 5.07 -12.87 -10.25
CA LEU A 28 3.90 -12.37 -10.96
C LEU A 28 3.13 -11.34 -10.11
N TYR A 29 2.96 -11.61 -8.82
CA TYR A 29 2.31 -10.68 -7.89
C TYR A 29 3.12 -9.40 -7.69
N SER A 30 4.45 -9.47 -7.71
CA SER A 30 5.32 -8.30 -7.70
C SER A 30 5.11 -7.43 -8.94
N ILE A 31 5.02 -8.03 -10.14
CA ILE A 31 4.73 -7.24 -11.35
C ILE A 31 3.38 -6.55 -11.23
N VAL A 32 2.34 -7.27 -10.77
CA VAL A 32 1.01 -6.69 -10.52
C VAL A 32 1.08 -5.56 -9.48
N ALA A 33 1.79 -5.76 -8.38
CA ALA A 33 1.96 -4.75 -7.34
C ALA A 33 2.60 -3.47 -7.91
N ALA A 34 3.62 -3.62 -8.74
CA ALA A 34 4.31 -2.51 -9.41
C ALA A 34 3.38 -1.72 -10.35
N VAL A 35 2.58 -2.40 -11.17
CA VAL A 35 1.81 -1.71 -12.21
C VAL A 35 0.43 -1.23 -11.75
N ALA A 36 -0.19 -1.88 -10.76
CA ALA A 36 -1.63 -1.72 -10.50
C ALA A 36 -2.01 -1.25 -9.09
N THR A 37 -1.09 -1.16 -8.13
CA THR A 37 -1.49 -0.92 -6.72
C THR A 37 -1.21 0.48 -6.19
N PHE A 38 -0.14 1.15 -6.65
CA PHE A 38 0.26 2.46 -6.12
C PHE A 38 0.49 3.52 -7.21
N VAL A 39 -0.39 3.50 -8.20
CA VAL A 39 -0.32 4.32 -9.42
C VAL A 39 -0.49 5.82 -9.14
N HIS A 40 -1.30 6.19 -8.14
CA HIS A 40 -1.57 7.59 -7.78
C HIS A 40 -0.39 8.28 -7.07
N ALA A 41 0.58 7.51 -6.58
CA ALA A 41 1.68 8.04 -5.77
C ALA A 41 2.68 8.87 -6.60
N GLY A 42 2.85 8.56 -7.89
CA GLY A 42 3.72 9.27 -8.84
C GLY A 42 3.19 10.62 -9.33
N PHE A 43 2.71 11.48 -8.44
CA PHE A 43 1.99 12.71 -8.81
C PHE A 43 2.82 13.71 -9.62
N SER A 44 4.13 13.75 -9.41
CA SER A 44 5.05 14.56 -10.21
C SER A 44 5.06 14.18 -11.70
N GLY A 45 4.74 12.93 -12.04
CA GLY A 45 4.54 12.50 -13.43
C GLY A 45 3.14 12.84 -13.96
N TRP A 46 2.12 12.80 -13.10
CA TRP A 46 0.74 13.10 -13.46
C TRP A 46 0.50 14.59 -13.72
N GLN A 47 1.10 15.48 -12.92
CA GLN A 47 0.91 16.93 -13.04
C GLN A 47 1.17 17.43 -14.49
N PRO A 48 2.33 17.22 -15.12
CA PRO A 48 2.58 17.65 -16.50
C PRO A 48 1.57 17.13 -17.52
N ILE A 49 1.12 15.89 -17.36
CA ILE A 49 0.11 15.29 -18.25
C ILE A 49 -1.21 16.06 -18.15
N ILE A 50 -1.65 16.36 -16.92
CA ILE A 50 -2.88 17.12 -16.67
C ILE A 50 -2.77 18.52 -17.27
N TYR A 51 -1.64 19.22 -17.07
CA TYR A 51 -1.42 20.54 -17.65
C TYR A 51 -1.47 20.53 -19.18
N LYS A 52 -0.79 19.57 -19.82
CA LYS A 52 -0.78 19.40 -21.28
C LYS A 52 -2.14 19.01 -21.83
N SER A 53 -2.93 18.22 -21.10
CA SER A 53 -4.31 17.90 -21.50
C SER A 53 -5.28 19.08 -21.46
N GLY A 54 -4.85 20.25 -20.96
CA GLY A 54 -5.68 21.45 -20.86
C GLY A 54 -6.71 21.42 -19.72
N ALA A 55 -6.71 20.37 -18.89
CA ALA A 55 -7.65 20.25 -17.78
C ALA A 55 -7.51 21.41 -16.77
N PHE A 56 -8.66 21.84 -16.25
CA PHE A 56 -8.80 22.94 -15.29
C PHE A 56 -8.36 24.32 -15.80
N SER A 57 -8.15 24.46 -17.11
CA SER A 57 -7.83 25.76 -17.72
C SER A 57 -9.00 26.75 -17.60
N GLU A 58 -10.22 26.23 -17.51
CA GLU A 58 -11.46 26.99 -17.30
C GLU A 58 -11.55 27.69 -15.94
N LEU A 59 -10.75 27.25 -14.95
CA LEU A 59 -10.71 27.88 -13.62
C LEU A 59 -9.88 29.16 -13.59
N CYS A 60 -9.14 29.48 -14.65
CA CYS A 60 -8.35 30.69 -14.74
C CYS A 60 -9.18 31.83 -15.32
N GLY A 61 -9.53 32.79 -14.47
CA GLY A 61 -10.22 34.00 -14.88
C GLY A 61 -9.31 34.99 -15.62
N PRO A 62 -9.89 35.97 -16.34
CA PRO A 62 -9.13 37.02 -17.01
C PRO A 62 -8.40 37.98 -16.04
N THR A 63 -8.84 38.02 -14.77
CA THR A 63 -8.28 38.85 -13.70
C THR A 63 -7.26 38.12 -12.81
N ASP A 64 -7.06 36.82 -13.02
CA ASP A 64 -6.17 36.03 -12.17
C ASP A 64 -4.71 36.20 -12.59
N ASP A 65 -3.80 36.23 -11.61
CA ASP A 65 -2.37 36.28 -11.84
C ASP A 65 -1.92 35.02 -12.58
N LYS A 66 -1.49 35.22 -13.84
CA LYS A 66 -1.01 34.15 -14.69
C LYS A 66 0.43 33.80 -14.29
N GLN A 67 0.62 32.56 -13.88
CA GLN A 67 1.92 31.98 -13.56
C GLN A 67 2.34 30.98 -14.64
N GLU A 68 3.62 30.66 -14.69
CA GLU A 68 4.17 29.70 -15.64
C GLU A 68 4.54 28.39 -14.93
N PHE A 69 3.86 27.31 -15.28
CA PHE A 69 4.22 25.96 -14.84
C PHE A 69 5.25 25.37 -15.81
N LYS A 70 6.52 25.27 -15.36
CA LYS A 70 7.61 24.70 -16.16
C LYS A 70 7.63 23.17 -15.99
N VAL A 71 7.45 22.45 -17.10
CA VAL A 71 7.59 20.98 -17.13
C VAL A 71 9.05 20.59 -17.30
N ASP A 72 9.72 21.21 -18.27
CA ASP A 72 11.15 21.06 -18.55
C ASP A 72 11.71 22.39 -19.09
N ALA A 73 13.01 22.44 -19.43
CA ALA A 73 13.66 23.64 -19.97
C ALA A 73 12.98 24.24 -21.21
N ASN A 74 12.34 23.41 -22.04
CA ASN A 74 11.74 23.82 -23.31
C ASN A 74 10.20 23.82 -23.30
N THR A 75 9.55 23.35 -22.23
CA THR A 75 8.08 23.20 -22.20
C THR A 75 7.50 23.82 -20.94
N SER A 76 6.63 24.80 -21.13
CA SER A 76 5.91 25.47 -20.05
C SER A 76 4.44 25.67 -20.40
N TYR A 77 3.60 25.70 -19.37
CA TYR A 77 2.16 25.91 -19.48
C TYR A 77 1.73 27.08 -18.61
N MET A 78 0.85 27.93 -19.14
CA MET A 78 0.26 29.01 -18.34
C MET A 78 -0.75 28.43 -17.34
N THR A 79 -0.66 28.89 -16.10
CA THR A 79 -1.52 28.48 -15.00
C THR A 79 -1.94 29.68 -14.15
N CYS A 80 -2.84 29.45 -13.21
CA CYS A 80 -3.30 30.41 -12.20
C CYS A 80 -3.42 29.68 -10.86
N GLY A 81 -3.48 30.42 -9.75
CA GLY A 81 -3.55 29.84 -8.41
C GLY A 81 -4.72 28.85 -8.23
N ASN A 82 -5.88 29.13 -8.82
CA ASN A 82 -7.06 28.26 -8.74
C ASN A 82 -6.85 26.91 -9.45
N ARG A 83 -6.20 26.93 -10.62
CA ARG A 83 -5.87 25.73 -11.39
C ARG A 83 -4.86 24.87 -10.65
N ASP A 84 -3.81 25.48 -10.11
CA ASP A 84 -2.78 24.77 -9.34
C ASP A 84 -3.36 24.12 -8.07
N ALA A 85 -4.24 24.84 -7.36
CA ALA A 85 -4.96 24.30 -6.22
C ALA A 85 -5.85 23.11 -6.61
N ALA A 86 -6.61 23.22 -7.70
CA ALA A 86 -7.47 22.13 -8.18
C ALA A 86 -6.66 20.88 -8.56
N VAL A 87 -5.55 21.04 -9.28
CA VAL A 87 -4.65 19.95 -9.65
C VAL A 87 -4.05 19.29 -8.41
N ASN A 88 -3.50 20.07 -7.48
CA ASN A 88 -2.91 19.54 -6.24
C ASN A 88 -3.94 18.82 -5.35
N ASN A 89 -5.20 19.25 -5.37
CA ASN A 89 -6.28 18.59 -4.65
C ASN A 89 -6.55 17.15 -5.14
N LEU A 90 -6.22 16.81 -6.40
CA LEU A 90 -6.36 15.45 -6.92
C LEU A 90 -5.51 14.45 -6.15
N PHE A 91 -4.27 14.84 -5.83
CA PHE A 91 -3.36 14.01 -5.03
C PHE A 91 -3.91 13.78 -3.63
N THR A 92 -4.31 14.86 -2.96
CA THR A 92 -4.92 14.81 -1.63
C THR A 92 -6.15 13.91 -1.61
N LEU A 93 -7.02 14.03 -2.62
CA LEU A 93 -8.21 13.19 -2.75
C LEU A 93 -7.86 11.71 -2.86
N ALA A 94 -6.92 11.33 -3.74
CA ALA A 94 -6.55 9.94 -3.94
C ALA A 94 -5.98 9.30 -2.66
N PHE A 95 -5.07 9.98 -1.96
CA PHE A 95 -4.49 9.49 -0.71
C PHE A 95 -5.51 9.40 0.42
N PHE A 96 -6.39 10.40 0.54
CA PHE A 96 -7.48 10.37 1.52
C PHE A 96 -8.38 9.16 1.32
N VAL A 97 -8.86 8.96 0.07
CA VAL A 97 -9.76 7.85 -0.27
C VAL A 97 -9.07 6.50 -0.08
N HIS A 98 -7.81 6.38 -0.48
CA HIS A 98 -7.00 5.17 -0.30
C HIS A 98 -6.92 4.74 1.17
N PHE A 99 -6.49 5.64 2.06
CA PHE A 99 -6.38 5.30 3.48
C PHE A 99 -7.74 5.08 4.12
N PHE A 100 -8.70 5.99 3.92
CA PHE A 100 -10.03 5.89 4.52
C PHE A 100 -10.74 4.58 4.16
N LEU A 101 -10.64 4.15 2.90
CA LEU A 101 -11.25 2.90 2.42
C LEU A 101 -10.36 1.66 2.60
N SER A 102 -9.19 1.78 3.22
CA SER A 102 -8.35 0.64 3.57
C SER A 102 -9.10 -0.34 4.48
N SER A 103 -9.86 0.21 5.45
CA SER A 103 -10.75 -0.57 6.35
C SER A 103 -11.82 -1.36 5.59
N VAL A 104 -12.45 -0.73 4.60
CA VAL A 104 -13.44 -1.35 3.71
C VAL A 104 -12.78 -2.45 2.88
N SER A 105 -11.60 -2.20 2.34
CA SER A 105 -10.82 -3.17 1.56
C SER A 105 -10.48 -4.41 2.38
N GLY A 106 -10.08 -4.20 3.63
CA GLY A 106 -9.84 -5.27 4.61
C GLY A 106 -11.09 -6.08 4.92
N TYR A 107 -12.23 -5.42 5.08
CA TYR A 107 -13.52 -6.09 5.28
C TYR A 107 -13.93 -6.94 4.06
N VAL A 108 -13.80 -6.40 2.85
CA VAL A 108 -14.11 -7.11 1.60
C VAL A 108 -13.22 -8.34 1.45
N LEU A 109 -11.93 -8.22 1.75
CA LEU A 109 -10.96 -9.31 1.70
C LEU A 109 -11.35 -10.49 2.60
N ASP A 110 -11.58 -10.24 3.89
CA ASP A 110 -11.83 -11.35 4.82
C ASP A 110 -13.26 -11.93 4.63
N THR A 111 -14.22 -11.13 4.16
CA THR A 111 -15.62 -11.55 3.98
C THR A 111 -15.80 -12.32 2.67
N PHE A 112 -15.43 -11.73 1.54
CA PHE A 112 -15.67 -12.29 0.20
C PHE A 112 -14.48 -13.08 -0.35
N GLY A 113 -13.30 -12.95 0.26
CA GLY A 113 -12.08 -13.67 -0.11
C GLY A 113 -11.13 -12.87 -1.01
N GLU A 114 -9.93 -13.43 -1.17
CA GLU A 114 -8.79 -12.82 -1.88
C GLU A 114 -9.11 -12.49 -3.34
N LYS A 115 -9.68 -13.46 -4.08
CA LYS A 115 -10.00 -13.31 -5.50
C LYS A 115 -11.04 -12.22 -5.79
N VAL A 116 -12.12 -12.15 -5.01
CA VAL A 116 -13.18 -11.15 -5.23
C VAL A 116 -12.66 -9.76 -4.90
N CYS A 117 -11.95 -9.62 -3.78
CA CYS A 117 -11.34 -8.37 -3.38
C CYS A 117 -10.38 -7.85 -4.46
N PHE A 118 -9.44 -8.69 -4.91
CA PHE A 118 -8.49 -8.32 -5.96
C PHE A 118 -9.15 -7.94 -7.29
N LEU A 119 -10.09 -8.77 -7.80
CA LEU A 119 -10.75 -8.49 -9.07
C LEU A 119 -11.60 -7.22 -9.01
N SER A 120 -12.26 -6.94 -7.88
CA SER A 120 -13.00 -5.68 -7.71
C SER A 120 -12.08 -4.45 -7.80
N GLY A 121 -10.90 -4.51 -7.17
CA GLY A 121 -9.88 -3.46 -7.28
C GLY A 121 -9.42 -3.24 -8.72
N GLN A 122 -9.16 -4.32 -9.47
CA GLN A 122 -8.76 -4.23 -10.88
C GLN A 122 -9.87 -3.69 -11.79
N ILE A 123 -11.15 -4.02 -11.54
CA ILE A 123 -12.29 -3.46 -12.27
C ILE A 123 -12.39 -1.95 -12.05
N ILE A 124 -12.23 -1.51 -10.79
CA ILE A 124 -12.26 -0.08 -10.45
C ILE A 124 -11.09 0.66 -11.10
N LEU A 125 -9.88 0.08 -11.06
CA LEU A 125 -8.70 0.65 -11.72
C LEU A 125 -8.88 0.75 -13.23
N ALA A 126 -9.40 -0.29 -13.88
CA ALA A 126 -9.69 -0.26 -15.30
C ALA A 126 -10.78 0.77 -15.63
N GLY A 127 -11.82 0.87 -14.78
CA GLY A 127 -12.84 1.92 -14.88
C GLY A 127 -12.25 3.33 -14.82
N ALA A 128 -11.24 3.55 -13.96
CA ALA A 128 -10.52 4.82 -13.88
C ALA A 128 -9.88 5.19 -15.23
N PHE A 129 -9.02 4.32 -15.78
CA PHE A 129 -8.35 4.60 -17.06
C PHE A 129 -9.34 4.68 -18.23
N LEU A 130 -10.40 3.88 -18.21
CA LEU A 130 -11.47 3.94 -19.21
C LEU A 130 -12.21 5.28 -19.15
N SER A 131 -12.47 5.81 -17.95
CA SER A 131 -13.11 7.13 -17.79
C SER A 131 -12.31 8.24 -18.47
N LEU A 132 -10.98 8.27 -18.29
CA LEU A 132 -10.10 9.24 -18.96
C LEU A 132 -10.03 9.01 -20.48
N ALA A 133 -10.19 7.77 -20.93
CA ALA A 133 -10.14 7.45 -22.35
C ALA A 133 -11.41 7.91 -23.10
N VAL A 134 -12.58 7.85 -22.46
CA VAL A 134 -13.88 8.13 -23.08
C VAL A 134 -14.35 9.57 -22.84
N LEU A 135 -14.17 10.08 -21.63
CA LEU A 135 -14.73 11.36 -21.20
C LEU A 135 -13.69 12.49 -21.37
N LYS A 136 -14.08 13.60 -21.99
CA LYS A 136 -13.18 14.71 -22.36
C LYS A 136 -13.40 16.02 -21.57
N PHE A 137 -13.94 15.94 -20.35
CA PHE A 137 -14.14 17.12 -19.49
C PHE A 137 -13.14 17.15 -18.33
N SER A 138 -12.81 18.33 -17.82
CA SER A 138 -11.77 18.49 -16.78
C SER A 138 -12.05 17.74 -15.49
N TYR A 139 -13.31 17.70 -15.03
CA TYR A 139 -13.68 17.02 -13.78
C TYR A 139 -13.54 15.48 -13.83
N VAL A 140 -13.31 14.86 -15.00
CA VAL A 140 -12.99 13.42 -15.08
C VAL A 140 -11.73 13.08 -14.29
N TRP A 141 -10.78 14.02 -14.19
CA TRP A 141 -9.57 13.82 -13.40
C TRP A 141 -9.87 13.57 -11.91
N TYR A 142 -10.90 14.21 -11.33
CA TYR A 142 -11.33 13.91 -9.96
C TYR A 142 -11.87 12.48 -9.83
N LEU A 143 -12.70 12.06 -10.79
CA LEU A 143 -13.22 10.68 -10.84
C LEU A 143 -12.08 9.67 -10.98
N PHE A 144 -11.10 9.95 -11.85
CA PHE A 144 -9.93 9.11 -12.06
C PHE A 144 -9.11 8.91 -10.79
N PHE A 145 -8.70 10.00 -10.13
CA PHE A 145 -7.90 9.93 -8.89
C PHE A 145 -8.67 9.31 -7.72
N LEU A 146 -9.99 9.55 -7.64
CA LEU A 146 -10.86 8.89 -6.67
C LEU A 146 -10.86 7.36 -6.88
N MET A 147 -11.07 6.90 -8.11
CA MET A 147 -11.05 5.47 -8.43
C MET A 147 -9.67 4.83 -8.21
N LEU A 148 -8.58 5.55 -8.53
CA LEU A 148 -7.22 5.10 -8.20
C LEU A 148 -7.05 4.88 -6.70
N GLY A 149 -7.54 5.79 -5.86
CA GLY A 149 -7.52 5.67 -4.41
C GLY A 149 -8.28 4.43 -3.92
N ILE A 150 -9.52 4.24 -4.39
CA ILE A 150 -10.35 3.06 -4.03
C ILE A 150 -9.66 1.74 -4.42
N SER A 151 -9.06 1.69 -5.61
CA SER A 151 -8.49 0.45 -6.14
C SER A 151 -7.19 0.00 -5.47
N ALA A 152 -6.47 0.91 -4.80
CA ALA A 152 -5.10 0.71 -4.34
C ALA A 152 -4.97 -0.47 -3.36
N ASP A 153 -5.78 -0.48 -2.30
CA ASP A 153 -5.71 -1.50 -1.25
C ASP A 153 -6.55 -2.74 -1.57
N LEU A 154 -7.67 -2.57 -2.30
CA LEU A 154 -8.40 -3.70 -2.88
C LEU A 154 -7.50 -4.57 -3.76
N SER A 155 -6.54 -3.97 -4.44
CA SER A 155 -5.58 -4.69 -5.29
C SER A 155 -4.37 -5.21 -4.53
N PHE A 156 -3.93 -4.55 -3.46
CA PHE A 156 -2.68 -4.90 -2.78
C PHE A 156 -2.83 -5.83 -1.58
N ILE A 157 -3.78 -5.58 -0.68
CA ILE A 157 -3.93 -6.38 0.54
C ILE A 157 -4.17 -7.87 0.22
N PRO A 158 -4.94 -8.26 -0.81
CA PRO A 158 -5.06 -9.67 -1.19
C PRO A 158 -3.74 -10.31 -1.62
N LEU A 159 -2.83 -9.57 -2.26
CA LEU A 159 -1.53 -10.09 -2.69
C LEU A 159 -0.65 -10.47 -1.50
N LEU A 160 -0.78 -9.78 -0.37
CA LEU A 160 -0.02 -10.04 0.84
C LEU A 160 -0.31 -11.45 1.42
N LYS A 161 -1.50 -12.00 1.20
CA LYS A 161 -1.89 -13.34 1.71
C LYS A 161 -1.02 -14.48 1.14
N ILE A 162 -0.27 -14.24 0.07
CA ILE A 162 0.72 -15.20 -0.46
C ILE A 162 1.80 -15.54 0.57
N SER A 163 2.07 -14.67 1.55
CA SER A 163 3.01 -14.93 2.65
C SER A 163 2.71 -16.24 3.39
N LYS A 164 1.43 -16.65 3.45
CA LYS A 164 0.98 -17.91 4.06
C LYS A 164 1.67 -19.15 3.50
N TYR A 165 2.13 -19.12 2.25
CA TYR A 165 2.82 -20.25 1.61
C TYR A 165 4.34 -20.26 1.88
N PHE A 166 4.84 -19.30 2.66
CA PHE A 166 6.25 -19.12 3.03
C PHE A 166 6.43 -19.03 4.55
N PRO A 167 6.11 -20.10 5.30
CA PRO A 167 6.28 -20.08 6.76
C PRO A 167 7.74 -19.79 7.13
N GLY A 168 7.94 -18.85 8.06
CA GLY A 168 9.28 -18.40 8.49
C GLY A 168 9.95 -17.36 7.58
N GLN A 169 9.38 -17.02 6.42
CA GLN A 169 9.89 -15.99 5.50
C GLN A 169 8.82 -14.94 5.15
N GLU A 170 7.73 -14.86 5.90
CA GLU A 170 6.57 -13.98 5.64
C GLU A 170 6.98 -12.51 5.53
N SER A 171 7.78 -12.02 6.48
CA SER A 171 8.28 -10.64 6.48
C SER A 171 9.14 -10.29 5.25
N LEU A 172 9.89 -11.26 4.72
CA LEU A 172 10.66 -11.08 3.48
C LEU A 172 9.71 -10.96 2.28
N ILE A 173 8.63 -11.74 2.23
CA ILE A 173 7.61 -11.63 1.18
C ILE A 173 6.89 -10.28 1.25
N PHE A 174 6.52 -9.79 2.44
CA PHE A 174 5.99 -8.43 2.59
C PHE A 174 6.98 -7.35 2.18
N GLY A 175 8.28 -7.60 2.38
CA GLY A 175 9.35 -6.74 1.87
C GLY A 175 9.42 -6.72 0.34
N ILE A 176 9.34 -7.88 -0.32
CA ILE A 176 9.37 -8.00 -1.79
C ILE A 176 8.10 -7.41 -2.43
N LEU A 177 6.92 -7.64 -1.86
CA LEU A 177 5.68 -7.06 -2.38
C LEU A 177 5.60 -5.56 -2.09
N GLY A 178 6.10 -5.12 -0.93
CA GLY A 178 6.22 -3.72 -0.58
C GLY A 178 7.18 -2.96 -1.51
N SER A 179 8.35 -3.53 -1.82
CA SER A 179 9.27 -2.94 -2.80
C SER A 179 8.62 -2.79 -4.16
N ALA A 180 7.95 -3.85 -4.62
CA ALA A 180 7.24 -3.83 -5.88
C ALA A 180 6.14 -2.75 -5.90
N ARG A 181 5.33 -2.64 -4.84
CA ARG A 181 4.33 -1.56 -4.69
C ARG A 181 4.96 -0.17 -4.81
N SER A 182 6.12 0.07 -4.18
CA SER A 182 6.82 1.35 -4.28
C SER A 182 7.27 1.68 -5.71
N THR A 183 7.56 0.70 -6.57
CA THR A 183 7.86 1.01 -7.99
C THR A 183 6.68 1.61 -8.75
N GLY A 184 5.45 1.57 -8.20
CA GLY A 184 4.28 2.24 -8.77
C GLY A 184 4.43 3.75 -8.99
N PHE A 185 5.31 4.43 -8.23
CA PHE A 185 5.69 5.83 -8.50
C PHE A 185 6.18 6.05 -9.94
N ALA A 186 6.82 5.04 -10.55
CA ALA A 186 7.35 5.11 -11.89
C ALA A 186 6.27 5.11 -12.99
N VAL A 187 5.05 4.61 -12.71
CA VAL A 187 3.99 4.52 -13.73
C VAL A 187 3.63 5.90 -14.28
N GLY A 188 3.38 6.89 -13.41
CA GLY A 188 3.10 8.26 -13.82
C GLY A 188 4.26 8.89 -14.60
N LEU A 189 5.50 8.60 -14.21
CA LEU A 189 6.69 9.09 -14.89
C LEU A 189 6.87 8.45 -16.29
N LEU A 190 6.65 7.14 -16.41
CA LEU A 190 6.72 6.43 -17.68
C LEU A 190 5.65 6.95 -18.65
N LEU A 191 4.43 7.20 -18.16
CA LEU A 191 3.37 7.83 -18.94
C LEU A 191 3.75 9.25 -19.37
N LYS A 192 4.36 10.06 -18.48
CA LYS A 192 4.88 11.40 -18.84
C LYS A 192 5.90 11.27 -19.97
N CYS A 193 6.91 10.42 -19.82
CA CYS A 193 7.98 10.25 -20.81
C CYS A 193 7.42 9.78 -22.16
N ALA A 194 6.46 8.86 -22.15
CA ALA A 194 5.78 8.40 -23.35
C ALA A 194 4.99 9.53 -24.03
N PHE A 195 4.29 10.36 -23.25
CA PHE A 195 3.42 11.42 -23.75
C PHE A 195 4.17 12.63 -24.31
N PHE A 196 5.35 12.96 -23.77
CA PHE A 196 6.11 14.14 -24.17
C PHE A 196 7.27 13.83 -25.11
N TYR A 197 8.04 12.75 -24.89
CA TYR A 197 9.30 12.55 -25.62
C TYR A 197 9.27 11.41 -26.63
N MET A 198 8.69 10.26 -26.28
CA MET A 198 8.75 9.07 -27.15
C MET A 198 7.88 9.21 -28.39
N TYR A 199 6.64 9.65 -28.20
CA TYR A 199 5.63 9.72 -29.27
C TYR A 199 5.20 11.15 -29.60
N SER A 200 5.57 12.15 -28.77
CA SER A 200 5.19 13.56 -28.90
C SER A 200 3.70 13.74 -29.27
N PHE A 201 2.83 13.07 -28.51
CA PHE A 201 1.38 13.09 -28.74
C PHE A 201 0.81 14.51 -28.61
N LYS A 202 -0.27 14.78 -29.33
CA LYS A 202 -1.04 16.03 -29.17
C LYS A 202 -1.79 16.05 -27.84
N ASP A 203 -2.23 17.24 -27.43
CA ASP A 203 -2.90 17.48 -26.15
C ASP A 203 -4.14 16.58 -25.94
N ASN A 204 -4.87 16.29 -27.01
CA ASN A 204 -6.09 15.46 -27.00
C ASN A 204 -5.84 13.94 -27.14
N GLU A 205 -4.59 13.50 -27.24
CA GLU A 205 -4.24 12.11 -27.58
C GLU A 205 -3.84 11.27 -26.34
N PHE A 206 -3.94 11.83 -25.13
CA PHE A 206 -3.63 11.10 -23.90
C PHE A 206 -4.45 9.81 -23.72
N TYR A 207 -5.67 9.76 -24.27
CA TYR A 207 -6.52 8.55 -24.24
C TYR A 207 -5.84 7.31 -24.85
N ILE A 208 -4.93 7.49 -25.83
CA ILE A 208 -4.19 6.39 -26.45
C ILE A 208 -3.31 5.69 -25.40
N LEU A 209 -2.64 6.47 -24.55
CA LEU A 209 -1.82 5.92 -23.46
C LEU A 209 -2.68 5.24 -22.39
N CYS A 210 -3.87 5.78 -22.09
CA CYS A 210 -4.83 5.11 -21.21
C CYS A 210 -5.27 3.75 -21.78
N LEU A 211 -5.55 3.67 -23.08
CA LEU A 211 -5.90 2.40 -23.75
C LEU A 211 -4.73 1.41 -23.74
N ILE A 212 -3.50 1.87 -23.99
CA ILE A 212 -2.31 1.03 -23.89
C ILE A 212 -2.16 0.46 -22.47
N TYR A 213 -2.33 1.29 -21.44
CA TYR A 213 -2.27 0.84 -20.04
C TYR A 213 -3.37 -0.21 -19.73
N LEU A 214 -4.59 0.00 -20.22
CA LEU A 214 -5.69 -0.97 -20.06
C LEU A 214 -5.37 -2.31 -20.72
N CYS A 215 -4.90 -2.29 -21.97
CA CYS A 215 -4.58 -3.50 -22.73
C CYS A 215 -3.36 -4.26 -22.20
N THR A 216 -2.41 -3.57 -21.57
CA THR A 216 -1.16 -4.16 -21.08
C THR A 216 -1.22 -4.44 -19.58
N CYS A 217 -1.14 -3.39 -18.75
CA CYS A 217 -1.05 -3.49 -17.30
C CYS A 217 -2.33 -4.05 -16.66
N SER A 218 -3.50 -3.49 -16.98
CA SER A 218 -4.76 -3.95 -16.38
C SER A 218 -5.13 -5.36 -16.84
N LEU A 219 -5.01 -5.66 -18.14
CA LEU A 219 -5.26 -7.00 -18.67
C LEU A 219 -4.34 -8.05 -18.01
N TYR A 220 -3.05 -7.75 -17.87
CA TYR A 220 -2.11 -8.63 -17.18
C TYR A 220 -2.54 -8.91 -15.74
N ALA A 221 -2.89 -7.87 -14.99
CA ALA A 221 -3.37 -8.01 -13.62
C ALA A 221 -4.66 -8.84 -13.54
N PHE A 222 -5.60 -8.67 -14.48
CA PHE A 222 -6.80 -9.50 -14.57
C PHE A 222 -6.50 -10.97 -14.82
N ILE A 223 -5.58 -11.27 -15.75
CA ILE A 223 -5.16 -12.65 -16.05
C ILE A 223 -4.59 -13.30 -14.78
N VAL A 224 -3.69 -12.59 -14.07
CA VAL A 224 -3.13 -13.06 -12.80
C VAL A 224 -4.24 -13.29 -11.76
N GLY A 225 -5.18 -12.35 -11.62
CA GLY A 225 -6.30 -12.46 -10.68
C GLY A 225 -7.26 -13.61 -10.97
N ILE A 226 -7.53 -13.91 -12.24
CA ILE A 226 -8.46 -14.97 -12.63
C ILE A 226 -7.81 -16.35 -12.45
N PHE A 227 -6.57 -16.52 -12.91
CA PHE A 227 -5.94 -17.83 -13.01
C PHE A 227 -5.10 -18.23 -11.79
N ILE A 228 -4.51 -17.27 -11.08
CA ILE A 228 -3.52 -17.53 -10.02
C ILE A 228 -4.10 -17.30 -8.62
N MET A 229 -4.91 -16.24 -8.45
CA MET A 229 -5.45 -15.90 -7.13
C MET A 229 -6.40 -17.00 -6.62
N PRO A 230 -6.16 -17.53 -5.40
CA PRO A 230 -7.00 -18.59 -4.86
C PRO A 230 -8.41 -18.07 -4.54
N SER A 231 -9.41 -18.88 -4.89
CA SER A 231 -10.80 -18.61 -4.48
C SER A 231 -11.02 -19.14 -3.06
N LYS A 232 -11.89 -18.47 -2.30
CA LYS A 232 -12.30 -18.93 -0.97
C LYS A 232 -13.00 -20.29 -1.11
N LYS A 233 -12.32 -21.38 -0.76
CA LYS A 233 -12.96 -22.70 -0.64
C LYS A 233 -13.80 -22.71 0.64
N SER A 234 -15.10 -22.92 0.51
CA SER A 234 -16.08 -23.01 1.61
C SER A 234 -15.95 -24.31 2.44
N GLY A 235 -14.73 -24.79 2.65
CA GLY A 235 -14.45 -25.91 3.55
C GLY A 235 -14.05 -25.36 4.90
N HIS A 236 -14.76 -25.73 5.96
CA HIS A 236 -14.29 -25.66 7.34
C HIS A 236 -12.98 -26.47 7.46
N SER A 237 -11.85 -25.91 7.05
CA SER A 237 -10.55 -26.42 7.45
C SER A 237 -10.23 -25.78 8.79
N GLN A 238 -10.64 -26.47 9.86
CA GLN A 238 -9.88 -26.48 11.11
C GLN A 238 -8.47 -26.99 10.77
N LEU A 239 -7.64 -26.11 10.21
CA LEU A 239 -6.21 -26.35 10.08
C LEU A 239 -5.58 -25.61 11.24
N ASN A 240 -5.24 -26.41 12.25
CA ASN A 240 -4.53 -26.08 13.48
C ASN A 240 -3.77 -24.76 13.39
N SER A 241 -4.14 -23.80 14.26
CA SER A 241 -3.36 -22.59 14.55
C SER A 241 -2.02 -22.88 15.26
N GLU A 242 -1.53 -24.12 15.19
CA GLU A 242 -0.21 -24.52 15.67
C GLU A 242 0.83 -24.30 14.57
N GLY A 243 1.13 -23.03 14.29
CA GLY A 243 2.10 -22.70 13.26
C GLY A 243 2.51 -21.23 13.22
N ALA A 244 2.43 -20.51 14.35
CA ALA A 244 3.10 -19.22 14.49
C ALA A 244 4.57 -19.47 14.84
N THR A 245 5.40 -19.80 13.84
CA THR A 245 6.85 -19.97 14.04
C THR A 245 7.63 -18.84 13.40
N GLY A 246 8.09 -17.92 14.26
CA GLY A 246 9.03 -16.84 13.94
C GLY A 246 9.65 -16.15 15.15
N SER A 247 9.51 -16.67 16.38
CA SER A 247 10.16 -16.10 17.58
C SER A 247 10.30 -17.15 18.67
N SER A 248 11.46 -17.20 19.33
CA SER A 248 11.88 -18.20 20.33
C SER A 248 11.25 -18.03 21.73
N ASN A 249 10.19 -17.23 21.90
CA ASN A 249 9.66 -16.91 23.23
C ASN A 249 8.54 -17.85 23.71
N GLN A 250 8.79 -18.55 24.82
CA GLN A 250 7.87 -19.47 25.49
C GLN A 250 6.58 -18.80 26.03
N GLU A 251 6.58 -17.49 26.28
CA GLU A 251 5.38 -16.74 26.71
C GLU A 251 4.28 -16.70 25.63
N LYS A 252 4.63 -16.88 24.34
CA LYS A 252 3.69 -16.81 23.20
C LYS A 252 2.71 -18.01 23.16
N LYS A 253 3.04 -19.13 23.82
CA LYS A 253 2.24 -20.37 23.79
C LYS A 253 0.95 -20.30 24.61
N ARG A 254 0.86 -19.40 25.61
CA ARG A 254 -0.34 -19.18 26.44
C ARG A 254 -1.38 -18.25 25.80
N ASN A 255 -0.98 -17.34 24.93
CA ASN A 255 -1.91 -16.40 24.28
C ASN A 255 -2.67 -17.06 23.11
N ILE A 256 -2.02 -18.00 22.42
CA ILE A 256 -2.61 -18.75 21.30
C ILE A 256 -3.69 -19.73 21.81
N SER A 257 -3.54 -20.30 23.00
CA SER A 257 -4.56 -21.18 23.59
C SER A 257 -5.86 -20.43 23.92
N MET A 258 -5.79 -19.16 24.33
CA MET A 258 -6.98 -18.34 24.60
C MET A 258 -7.72 -17.89 23.33
N MET A 259 -7.01 -17.62 22.22
CA MET A 259 -7.65 -17.37 20.92
C MET A 259 -8.39 -18.58 20.36
N ASN A 260 -7.86 -19.80 20.59
CA ASN A 260 -8.51 -21.04 20.16
C ASN A 260 -9.78 -21.37 20.97
N GLU A 261 -9.90 -20.89 22.21
CA GLU A 261 -11.18 -20.98 22.96
C GLU A 261 -12.25 -20.06 22.35
N MET A 262 -11.86 -18.92 21.79
CA MET A 262 -12.77 -17.94 21.20
C MET A 262 -13.35 -18.42 19.84
N ASP A 263 -12.54 -19.06 19.00
CA ASP A 263 -13.01 -19.73 17.77
C ASP A 263 -13.97 -20.89 18.07
N ARG A 264 -13.81 -21.56 19.22
CA ARG A 264 -14.74 -22.60 19.71
C ARG A 264 -16.06 -22.01 20.21
N ILE A 265 -16.03 -20.83 20.82
CA ILE A 265 -17.24 -20.11 21.25
C ILE A 265 -18.03 -19.60 20.02
N GLU A 266 -17.35 -19.05 19.01
CA GLU A 266 -18.03 -18.53 17.80
C GLU A 266 -18.60 -19.64 16.90
N SER A 267 -18.02 -20.85 16.94
CA SER A 267 -18.55 -22.02 16.24
C SER A 267 -19.61 -22.81 17.05
N GLY A 268 -19.62 -22.67 18.37
CA GLY A 268 -20.59 -23.30 19.28
C GLY A 268 -21.99 -22.66 19.29
N ASP A 269 -22.10 -21.36 19.01
CA ASP A 269 -23.36 -20.60 19.14
C ASP A 269 -24.23 -20.55 17.87
N LYS A 270 -23.95 -21.39 16.86
CA LYS A 270 -24.78 -21.46 15.63
C LYS A 270 -26.12 -22.19 15.79
N LYS A 271 -26.62 -22.38 17.02
CA LYS A 271 -28.00 -22.84 17.25
C LYS A 271 -28.82 -21.79 17.99
N SER A 272 -29.69 -21.14 17.21
CA SER A 272 -30.86 -20.36 17.60
C SER A 272 -30.58 -19.04 18.33
N TYR A 273 -30.83 -17.91 17.66
CA TYR A 273 -31.78 -16.88 18.11
C TYR A 273 -31.84 -15.73 17.07
N ASN A 274 -33.05 -15.44 16.62
CA ASN A 274 -33.38 -14.30 15.76
C ASN A 274 -33.50 -13.00 16.59
N ASN A 275 -33.27 -11.89 15.89
CA ASN A 275 -33.56 -10.48 16.25
C ASN A 275 -32.56 -9.77 17.18
N ASP A 276 -31.59 -9.07 16.55
CA ASP A 276 -31.19 -7.67 16.85
C ASP A 276 -29.79 -7.38 16.26
N GLU A 277 -29.73 -6.68 15.12
CA GLU A 277 -28.45 -6.27 14.52
C GLU A 277 -27.72 -5.19 15.37
N GLY A 278 -28.45 -4.37 16.12
CA GLY A 278 -27.89 -3.35 17.00
C GLY A 278 -27.16 -3.92 18.23
N SER A 279 -27.61 -5.06 18.76
CA SER A 279 -26.97 -5.72 19.91
C SER A 279 -25.71 -6.48 19.50
N LYS A 280 -25.64 -7.00 18.26
CA LYS A 280 -24.45 -7.67 17.70
C LYS A 280 -23.23 -6.76 17.58
N PHE A 281 -23.39 -5.51 17.14
CA PHE A 281 -22.26 -4.59 17.01
C PHE A 281 -21.75 -4.15 18.40
N SER A 282 -22.67 -3.80 19.31
CA SER A 282 -22.33 -3.42 20.69
C SER A 282 -21.62 -4.56 21.42
N TYR A 283 -22.10 -5.79 21.29
CA TYR A 283 -21.48 -6.97 21.89
C TYR A 283 -20.10 -7.28 21.29
N LYS A 284 -19.95 -7.22 19.95
CA LYS A 284 -18.65 -7.38 19.29
C LYS A 284 -17.65 -6.30 19.71
N MET A 285 -18.08 -5.04 19.82
CA MET A 285 -17.25 -3.95 20.32
C MET A 285 -16.85 -4.15 21.78
N LYS A 286 -17.77 -4.62 22.63
CA LYS A 286 -17.47 -4.99 24.02
C LYS A 286 -16.47 -6.14 24.12
N ALA A 287 -16.60 -7.16 23.26
CA ALA A 287 -15.69 -8.29 23.20
C ALA A 287 -14.29 -7.87 22.73
N LEU A 288 -14.19 -7.08 21.66
CA LEU A 288 -12.94 -6.45 21.19
C LEU A 288 -12.31 -5.59 22.29
N TRP A 289 -13.12 -4.82 23.01
CA TRP A 289 -12.66 -3.98 24.12
C TRP A 289 -12.27 -4.78 25.37
N ASN A 290 -12.63 -6.06 25.49
CA ASN A 290 -12.20 -6.90 26.60
C ASN A 290 -10.98 -7.77 26.24
N HIS A 291 -10.51 -7.71 24.99
CA HIS A 291 -9.39 -8.53 24.54
C HIS A 291 -8.06 -8.09 25.19
N PRO A 292 -7.24 -9.02 25.70
CA PRO A 292 -6.00 -8.68 26.42
C PRO A 292 -4.97 -7.93 25.54
N GLN A 293 -4.95 -8.18 24.23
CA GLN A 293 -4.02 -7.53 23.28
C GLN A 293 -4.54 -6.19 22.71
N LYS A 294 -5.70 -5.70 23.16
CA LYS A 294 -6.30 -4.46 22.61
C LYS A 294 -5.37 -3.25 22.74
N TRP A 295 -4.64 -3.15 23.84
CA TRP A 295 -3.76 -2.03 24.12
C TRP A 295 -2.53 -2.05 23.21
N GLU A 296 -1.96 -3.23 22.95
CA GLU A 296 -0.86 -3.36 21.98
C GLU A 296 -1.31 -2.91 20.59
N TYR A 297 -2.49 -3.37 20.13
CA TYR A 297 -3.03 -2.97 18.83
C TYR A 297 -3.29 -1.46 18.75
N LEU A 298 -3.97 -0.88 19.74
CA LEU A 298 -4.28 0.55 19.77
C LEU A 298 -3.01 1.42 19.77
N ILE A 299 -1.99 1.01 20.52
CA ILE A 299 -0.68 1.68 20.50
C ILE A 299 -0.06 1.58 19.10
N THR A 300 -0.09 0.40 18.46
CA THR A 300 0.44 0.24 17.11
C THR A 300 -0.32 1.07 16.07
N VAL A 301 -1.66 1.15 16.15
CA VAL A 301 -2.49 2.00 15.30
C VAL A 301 -2.11 3.47 15.47
N PHE A 302 -1.92 3.92 16.72
CA PHE A 302 -1.46 5.28 17.00
C PHE A 302 -0.06 5.55 16.41
N ILE A 303 0.87 4.60 16.55
CA ILE A 303 2.21 4.69 15.94
C ILE A 303 2.12 4.71 14.41
N CYS A 304 1.23 3.91 13.82
CA CYS A 304 1.00 3.89 12.37
C CYS A 304 0.49 5.24 11.88
N SER A 305 -0.57 5.75 12.49
CA SER A 305 -1.15 7.07 12.19
C SER A 305 -0.12 8.19 12.30
N SER A 306 0.63 8.21 13.40
CA SER A 306 1.72 9.17 13.61
C SER A 306 2.83 9.03 12.56
N SER A 307 3.15 7.81 12.13
CA SER A 307 4.11 7.57 11.05
C SER A 307 3.58 8.09 9.71
N MET A 308 2.33 7.83 9.36
CA MET A 308 1.74 8.30 8.10
C MET A 308 1.70 9.83 8.01
N ILE A 309 1.35 10.51 9.10
CA ILE A 309 1.37 11.99 9.16
C ILE A 309 2.78 12.53 8.95
N ARG A 310 3.79 11.94 9.60
CA ARG A 310 5.20 12.33 9.44
C ARG A 310 5.68 12.10 8.01
N PHE A 311 5.35 10.96 7.42
CA PHE A 311 5.64 10.64 6.03
C PHE A 311 5.07 11.71 5.07
N ASP A 312 3.78 12.02 5.17
CA ASP A 312 3.11 12.99 4.29
C ASP A 312 3.67 14.41 4.49
N TYR A 313 3.83 14.85 5.74
CA TYR A 313 4.39 16.17 6.06
C TYR A 313 5.81 16.34 5.49
N PHE A 314 6.65 15.32 5.63
CA PHE A 314 8.03 15.36 5.14
C PHE A 314 8.10 15.45 3.62
N ILE A 315 7.31 14.63 2.91
CA ILE A 315 7.25 14.63 1.45
C ILE A 315 6.79 15.99 0.93
N LYS A 316 5.75 16.58 1.54
CA LYS A 316 5.20 17.89 1.12
C LYS A 316 6.14 19.06 1.42
N THR A 317 6.88 19.00 2.53
CA THR A 317 7.75 20.09 2.99
C THR A 317 9.19 19.96 2.46
N ASN A 318 9.46 19.00 1.56
CA ASN A 318 10.81 18.68 1.08
C ASN A 318 11.58 19.90 0.54
N ARG A 319 10.92 20.81 -0.20
CA ARG A 319 11.55 22.01 -0.77
C ARG A 319 12.11 22.93 0.31
N SER A 320 11.35 23.17 1.37
CA SER A 320 11.78 24.01 2.50
C SER A 320 12.96 23.40 3.27
N PHE A 321 13.06 22.07 3.30
CA PHE A 321 14.17 21.36 3.96
C PHE A 321 15.42 21.18 3.09
N PHE A 322 15.30 21.25 1.76
CA PHE A 322 16.40 20.85 0.87
C PHE A 322 16.86 21.93 -0.13
N ILE A 323 16.15 23.05 -0.22
CA ILE A 323 16.67 24.26 -0.89
C ILE A 323 17.48 25.05 0.14
N TRP A 324 18.79 25.15 -0.05
CA TRP A 324 19.68 25.86 0.88
C TRP A 324 20.77 26.64 0.15
N LYS A 325 20.83 27.96 0.38
CA LYS A 325 21.88 28.91 -0.06
C LYS A 325 22.41 28.63 -1.49
N ASP A 326 21.49 28.43 -2.44
CA ASP A 326 21.71 28.17 -3.88
C ASP A 326 21.90 26.71 -4.31
N ASN A 327 22.01 25.76 -3.38
CA ASN A 327 22.00 24.33 -3.68
C ASN A 327 20.58 23.74 -3.58
N ASP A 328 20.11 23.15 -4.68
CA ASP A 328 18.84 22.43 -4.73
C ASP A 328 19.05 20.91 -4.61
N LEU A 329 18.83 20.38 -3.41
CA LEU A 329 18.92 18.94 -3.13
C LEU A 329 17.61 18.18 -3.42
N THR A 330 16.55 18.87 -3.87
CA THR A 330 15.21 18.28 -4.02
C THR A 330 15.15 17.22 -5.13
N THR A 331 15.98 17.35 -6.17
CA THR A 331 16.10 16.34 -7.23
C THR A 331 16.71 15.05 -6.69
N ILE A 332 17.75 15.15 -5.87
CA ILE A 332 18.41 13.99 -5.24
C ILE A 332 17.45 13.33 -4.25
N PHE A 333 16.72 14.12 -3.47
CA PHE A 333 15.68 13.63 -2.57
C PHE A 333 14.58 12.87 -3.32
N SER A 334 14.07 13.43 -4.42
CA SER A 334 13.06 12.80 -5.26
C SER A 334 13.56 11.47 -5.82
N LEU A 335 14.79 11.42 -6.35
CA LEU A 335 15.42 10.19 -6.80
C LEU A 335 15.54 9.15 -5.68
N SER A 336 15.94 9.59 -4.49
CA SER A 336 16.05 8.73 -3.30
C SER A 336 14.70 8.11 -2.92
N THR A 337 13.62 8.89 -2.91
CA THR A 337 12.26 8.37 -2.63
C THR A 337 11.83 7.31 -3.65
N VAL A 338 12.16 7.49 -4.94
CA VAL A 338 11.89 6.49 -5.98
C VAL A 338 12.72 5.22 -5.76
N LEU A 339 13.99 5.35 -5.36
CA LEU A 339 14.88 4.20 -5.11
C LEU A 339 14.61 3.45 -3.80
N SER A 340 13.65 3.90 -3.00
CA SER A 340 13.31 3.30 -1.70
C SER A 340 12.85 1.85 -1.77
N PHE A 341 12.47 1.36 -2.96
CA PHE A 341 12.16 -0.06 -3.15
C PHE A 341 13.38 -0.98 -2.94
N ILE A 342 14.61 -0.48 -3.09
CA ILE A 342 15.84 -1.30 -3.07
C ILE A 342 16.07 -1.94 -1.69
N PRO A 343 16.10 -1.18 -0.57
CA PRO A 343 16.35 -1.76 0.74
C PRO A 343 15.12 -2.43 1.38
N THR A 344 13.89 -2.27 0.84
CA THR A 344 12.67 -2.85 1.43
C THR A 344 12.73 -4.37 1.65
N PRO A 345 13.20 -5.22 0.70
CA PRO A 345 13.31 -6.66 0.91
C PRO A 345 14.33 -7.02 2.00
N PHE A 346 15.42 -6.26 2.09
CA PHE A 346 16.43 -6.42 3.14
C PHE A 346 15.83 -6.12 4.52
N PHE A 347 15.09 -5.02 4.66
CA PHE A 347 14.38 -4.74 5.91
C PHE A 347 13.28 -5.76 6.22
N GLY A 348 12.59 -6.29 5.21
CA GLY A 348 11.65 -7.41 5.38
C GLY A 348 12.34 -8.67 5.94
N TYR A 349 13.53 -8.99 5.44
CA TYR A 349 14.35 -10.07 5.97
C TYR A 349 14.78 -9.82 7.42
N LEU A 350 15.28 -8.62 7.73
CA LEU A 350 15.66 -8.24 9.09
C LEU A 350 14.45 -8.31 10.04
N ALA A 351 13.28 -7.90 9.59
CA ALA A 351 12.05 -7.97 10.38
C ALA A 351 11.63 -9.40 10.69
N GLY A 352 11.81 -10.33 9.75
CA GLY A 352 11.60 -11.76 10.00
C GLY A 352 12.56 -12.35 11.03
N LYS A 353 13.81 -11.84 11.08
CA LYS A 353 14.85 -12.34 12.00
C LYS A 353 14.77 -11.74 13.40
N PHE A 354 14.55 -10.43 13.50
CA PHE A 354 14.57 -9.68 14.75
C PHE A 354 13.18 -9.51 15.37
N GLY A 355 12.11 -9.71 14.59
CA GLY A 355 10.72 -9.53 15.02
C GLY A 355 10.12 -8.20 14.55
N SER A 356 8.79 -8.18 14.42
CA SER A 356 8.04 -7.03 13.89
C SER A 356 8.10 -5.79 14.78
N ILE A 357 8.07 -5.96 16.10
CA ILE A 357 8.10 -4.84 17.07
C ILE A 357 9.42 -4.07 16.97
N TYR A 358 10.56 -4.77 16.95
CA TYR A 358 11.87 -4.13 16.79
C TYR A 358 11.96 -3.38 15.47
N SER A 359 11.34 -3.91 14.42
CA SER A 359 11.32 -3.26 13.11
C SER A 359 10.51 -1.96 13.13
N ILE A 360 9.37 -1.93 13.82
CA ILE A 360 8.60 -0.70 14.03
C ILE A 360 9.42 0.32 14.83
N LEU A 361 10.12 -0.11 15.88
CA LEU A 361 10.97 0.77 16.70
C LEU A 361 12.14 1.35 15.89
N THR A 362 12.86 0.52 15.14
CA THR A 362 13.95 0.96 14.27
C THR A 362 13.45 1.95 13.21
N ASN A 363 12.30 1.68 12.61
CA ASN A 363 11.71 2.58 11.62
C ASN A 363 11.32 3.94 12.24
N ASN A 364 10.77 3.93 13.47
CA ASN A 364 10.48 5.15 14.22
C ASN A 364 11.74 5.93 14.62
N LEU A 365 12.83 5.23 14.92
CA LEU A 365 14.12 5.84 15.21
C LEU A 365 14.68 6.57 13.98
N PHE A 366 14.58 5.97 12.78
CA PHE A 366 15.04 6.61 11.54
C PHE A 366 14.33 7.94 11.27
N ILE A 367 13.00 7.98 11.38
CA ILE A 367 12.25 9.22 11.16
C ILE A 367 12.51 10.25 12.26
N PHE A 368 12.65 9.83 13.51
CA PHE A 368 13.00 10.73 14.60
C PHE A 368 14.37 11.40 14.37
N LEU A 369 15.39 10.59 14.05
CA LEU A 369 16.73 11.10 13.73
C LEU A 369 16.72 12.00 12.49
N THR A 370 15.90 11.69 11.49
CA THR A 370 15.72 12.54 10.32
C THR A 370 15.29 13.95 10.71
N TYR A 371 14.24 14.09 11.52
CA TYR A 371 13.79 15.41 11.98
C TYR A 371 14.82 16.10 12.86
N LEU A 372 15.52 15.38 13.73
CA LEU A 372 16.57 15.93 14.57
C LEU A 372 17.69 16.54 13.71
N LEU A 373 18.13 15.83 12.65
CA LEU A 373 19.20 16.31 11.77
C LEU A 373 18.80 17.54 10.94
N ILE A 374 17.53 17.66 10.57
CA ILE A 374 17.02 18.82 9.81
C ILE A 374 17.06 20.11 10.63
N LEU A 375 16.99 20.02 11.96
CA LEU A 375 17.10 21.19 12.84
C LEU A 375 18.49 21.84 12.79
N PHE A 376 19.52 21.10 12.37
CA PHE A 376 20.88 21.62 12.27
C PHE A 376 21.15 22.20 10.87
N ASP A 377 21.70 23.40 10.84
CA ASP A 377 22.12 24.03 9.60
C ASP A 377 23.46 23.49 9.12
N GLY A 378 23.42 22.67 8.07
CA GLY A 378 24.61 22.20 7.35
C GLY A 378 24.27 21.26 6.20
N TYR A 379 25.08 21.31 5.13
CA TYR A 379 24.91 20.45 3.96
C TYR A 379 24.97 18.96 4.34
N PHE A 380 25.94 18.58 5.18
CA PHE A 380 26.11 17.20 5.65
C PHE A 380 24.90 16.69 6.42
N PHE A 381 24.33 17.49 7.34
CA PHE A 381 23.16 17.10 8.12
C PHE A 381 21.92 16.88 7.24
N ARG A 382 21.73 17.71 6.21
CA ARG A 382 20.63 17.55 5.24
C ARG A 382 20.79 16.28 4.39
N ILE A 383 22.00 15.96 3.92
CA ILE A 383 22.26 14.69 3.20
C ILE A 383 22.03 13.48 4.12
N MET A 384 22.51 13.54 5.36
CA MET A 384 22.30 12.46 6.33
C MET A 384 20.80 12.28 6.65
N ALA A 385 20.07 13.37 6.83
CA ALA A 385 18.61 13.33 7.01
C ALA A 385 17.92 12.67 5.82
N MET A 386 18.32 12.99 4.58
CA MET A 386 17.80 12.34 3.39
C MET A 386 18.07 10.83 3.38
N ILE A 387 19.26 10.38 3.76
CA ILE A 387 19.61 8.94 3.84
C ILE A 387 18.79 8.22 4.93
N LEU A 388 18.57 8.85 6.09
CA LEU A 388 17.74 8.25 7.13
C LEU A 388 16.26 8.22 6.73
N PHE A 389 15.77 9.27 6.08
CA PHE A 389 14.42 9.29 5.54
C PHE A 389 14.23 8.23 4.46
N PHE A 390 15.25 8.01 3.62
CA PHE A 390 15.28 6.93 2.64
C PHE A 390 15.10 5.56 3.28
N PHE A 391 15.79 5.26 4.38
CA PHE A 391 15.57 3.99 5.08
C PHE A 391 14.18 3.91 5.73
N TYR A 392 13.68 5.02 6.26
CA TYR A 392 12.35 5.09 6.84
C TYR A 392 11.25 4.79 5.82
N ILE A 393 11.20 5.52 4.70
CA ILE A 393 10.17 5.35 3.67
C ILE A 393 10.19 3.94 3.07
N SER A 394 11.37 3.33 3.00
CA SER A 394 11.55 2.00 2.43
C SER A 394 10.82 0.90 3.18
N PHE A 395 10.57 1.03 4.49
CA PHE A 395 9.97 -0.04 5.29
C PHE A 395 8.74 0.40 6.12
N VAL A 396 8.29 1.64 5.97
CA VAL A 396 7.20 2.21 6.78
C VAL A 396 5.88 1.45 6.67
N PHE A 397 5.49 0.96 5.50
CA PHE A 397 4.25 0.19 5.35
C PHE A 397 4.45 -1.29 5.71
N SER A 398 5.55 -1.88 5.25
CA SER A 398 5.85 -3.30 5.44
C SER A 398 6.04 -3.70 6.90
N CYS A 399 6.55 -2.82 7.76
CA CYS A 399 6.72 -3.14 9.19
C CYS A 399 5.39 -3.42 9.89
N PHE A 400 4.33 -2.70 9.53
CA PHE A 400 3.00 -2.88 10.09
C PHE A 400 2.30 -4.13 9.56
N TYR A 401 2.48 -4.47 8.28
CA TYR A 401 2.01 -5.76 7.73
C TYR A 401 2.67 -6.94 8.45
N CYS A 402 3.99 -6.86 8.68
CA CYS A 402 4.72 -7.87 9.46
C CYS A 402 4.16 -8.02 10.88
N TYR A 403 3.83 -6.89 11.54
CA TYR A 403 3.25 -6.92 12.88
C TYR A 403 1.88 -7.62 12.93
N VAL A 404 0.99 -7.30 11.99
CA VAL A 404 -0.34 -7.93 11.97
C VAL A 404 -0.24 -9.43 11.74
N ASP A 405 0.61 -9.87 10.80
CA ASP A 405 0.81 -11.30 10.51
C ASP A 405 1.46 -12.05 11.68
N GLU A 406 2.42 -11.44 12.39
CA GLU A 406 3.15 -12.09 13.48
C GLU A 406 2.33 -12.24 14.78
N LYS A 407 1.39 -11.31 15.02
CA LYS A 407 0.64 -11.20 16.28
C LYS A 407 -0.80 -11.70 16.20
N TYR A 408 -1.44 -11.69 15.02
CA TYR A 408 -2.86 -11.99 14.88
C TYR A 408 -3.13 -13.17 13.94
N SER A 409 -4.34 -13.72 14.03
CA SER A 409 -4.78 -14.81 13.15
C SER A 409 -4.88 -14.34 11.70
N LYS A 410 -4.40 -15.19 10.77
CA LYS A 410 -4.46 -14.96 9.32
C LYS A 410 -5.89 -14.79 8.79
N GLN A 411 -6.91 -15.24 9.53
CA GLN A 411 -8.32 -15.10 9.14
C GLN A 411 -8.82 -13.65 9.18
N HIS A 412 -8.25 -12.81 10.04
CA HIS A 412 -8.66 -11.40 10.20
C HIS A 412 -7.57 -10.42 9.74
N PHE A 413 -6.56 -10.92 9.03
CA PHE A 413 -5.45 -10.12 8.53
C PHE A 413 -5.92 -8.93 7.69
N GLY A 414 -6.93 -9.11 6.83
CA GLY A 414 -7.43 -8.04 5.98
C GLY A 414 -8.03 -6.90 6.80
N LYS A 415 -8.98 -7.21 7.68
CA LYS A 415 -9.65 -6.23 8.55
C LYS A 415 -8.67 -5.50 9.46
N LEU A 416 -7.73 -6.21 10.07
CA LEU A 416 -6.74 -5.61 10.98
C LEU A 416 -5.73 -4.72 10.25
N CYS A 417 -5.28 -5.11 9.05
CA CYS A 417 -4.45 -4.25 8.22
C CYS A 417 -5.23 -3.01 7.77
N GLY A 418 -6.45 -3.21 7.26
CA GLY A 418 -7.29 -2.12 6.76
C GLY A 418 -7.64 -1.08 7.82
N ILE A 419 -8.01 -1.51 9.03
CA ILE A 419 -8.32 -0.58 10.15
C ILE A 419 -7.09 0.19 10.60
N MET A 420 -5.90 -0.40 10.50
CA MET A 420 -4.66 0.24 10.95
C MET A 420 -4.20 1.36 10.01
N PHE A 421 -4.52 1.28 8.72
CA PHE A 421 -4.18 2.30 7.72
C PHE A 421 -5.31 3.28 7.42
N ALA A 422 -6.52 3.04 7.93
CA ALA A 422 -7.66 3.97 7.85
C ALA A 422 -7.64 4.98 8.99
#